data_AF-A0A432U7P7-F1
#
_entry.id   AF-A0A432U7P7-F1
#
_cell.length_a   1.000
_cell.length_b   1.000
_cell.length_c   1.000
_cell.angle_alpha   90.00
_cell.angle_beta   90.00
_cell.angle_gamma   90.00
#
_symmetry.space_group_name_H-M   'P 1'
#
loop_
_entity.id
_entity.type
_entity.pdbx_description
1 polymer ?
#
loop_
_entity_poly.entity_id
_entity_poly.type
_entity_poly.pdbx_seq_one_letter_code
_entity_poly.pdbx_strand_id
1 'polypeptide(L)'
;MIHNLLLKNTNKKPGSTNVQVALLTARIKHLTEHFKTHKKDHHSRRGLLRLVSQRKKLLTYLRGNDATAYSDLISRLGLRK
;
A
#
# COMPACT_ATOMS: atom_id res chain seq x y z
N MET A 1 -15.26 6.75 -8.22
CA MET A 1 -14.50 7.79 -8.95
C MET A 1 -13.04 7.99 -8.49
N ILE A 2 -12.50 7.26 -7.49
CA ILE A 2 -11.11 7.44 -6.99
C ILE A 2 -10.08 6.49 -7.63
N HIS A 3 -10.53 5.44 -8.33
CA HIS A 3 -9.65 4.34 -8.78
C HIS A 3 -8.66 4.74 -9.91
N ASN A 4 -8.90 5.85 -10.63
CA ASN A 4 -8.15 6.23 -11.83
C ASN A 4 -7.23 7.46 -11.68
N LEU A 5 -7.17 8.11 -10.52
CA LEU A 5 -6.37 9.34 -10.37
C LEU A 5 -4.93 9.10 -9.92
N LEU A 6 -4.59 7.94 -9.37
CA LEU A 6 -3.23 7.64 -8.91
C LEU A 6 -2.33 6.97 -9.97
N LEU A 7 -2.90 6.55 -11.11
CA LEU A 7 -2.16 5.91 -12.21
C LEU A 7 -1.70 6.90 -13.29
N LYS A 8 -2.18 8.16 -13.29
CA LYS A 8 -1.93 9.11 -14.39
C LYS A 8 -0.59 9.86 -14.32
N ASN A 9 0.23 9.67 -13.28
CA ASN A 9 1.44 10.49 -13.14
C ASN A 9 2.62 9.77 -12.47
N THR A 10 2.98 8.59 -12.96
CA THR A 10 4.29 8.01 -12.67
C THR A 10 4.92 7.48 -13.94
N ASN A 11 5.76 8.29 -14.58
CA ASN A 11 6.89 7.84 -15.42
C ASN A 11 7.91 7.06 -14.56
N LYS A 12 7.46 6.05 -13.79
CA LYS A 12 8.27 5.27 -12.87
C LYS A 12 8.03 3.80 -13.19
N LYS A 13 9.11 3.10 -13.56
CA LYS A 13 9.07 1.74 -14.10
C LYS A 13 8.19 0.80 -13.23
N PRO A 14 7.37 -0.07 -13.87
CA PRO A 14 6.71 -1.17 -13.19
C PRO A 14 7.73 -1.93 -12.33
N GLY A 15 7.40 -2.20 -11.07
CA GLY A 15 8.28 -2.92 -10.15
C GLY A 15 9.08 -2.04 -9.18
N SER A 16 9.09 -0.71 -9.32
CA SER A 16 9.72 0.15 -8.29
C SER A 16 9.01 0.04 -6.93
N THR A 17 9.79 0.05 -5.84
CA THR A 17 9.29 -0.09 -4.45
C THR A 17 8.14 0.87 -4.14
N ASN A 18 8.21 2.12 -4.62
CA ASN A 18 7.17 3.13 -4.41
C ASN A 18 5.83 2.75 -5.03
N VAL A 19 5.85 2.26 -6.29
CA VAL A 19 4.64 1.83 -7.00
C VAL A 19 4.03 0.62 -6.32
N GLN A 20 4.85 -0.36 -5.91
CA GLN A 20 4.37 -1.54 -5.18
C GLN A 20 3.70 -1.15 -3.86
N VAL A 21 4.31 -0.26 -3.07
CA VAL A 21 3.74 0.22 -1.80
C VAL A 21 2.42 0.97 -2.01
N ALA A 22 2.32 1.79 -3.06
CA ALA A 22 1.09 2.50 -3.39
C ALA A 22 -0.04 1.53 -3.77
N LEU A 23 0.23 0.55 -4.64
CA LEU A 23 -0.74 -0.48 -5.05
C LEU A 23 -1.20 -1.34 -3.86
N LEU A 24 -0.27 -1.79 -3.02
CA LEU A 24 -0.59 -2.53 -1.80
C LEU A 24 -1.46 -1.69 -0.86
N THR A 25 -1.16 -0.39 -0.72
CA THR A 25 -1.94 0.51 0.13
C THR A 25 -3.38 0.67 -0.37
N ALA A 26 -3.57 0.87 -1.67
CA ALA A 26 -4.90 0.94 -2.26
C ALA A 26 -5.69 -0.37 -2.05
N ARG A 27 -5.05 -1.52 -2.27
CA ARG A 27 -5.66 -2.84 -2.08
C ARG A 27 -6.02 -3.11 -0.62
N ILE A 28 -5.14 -2.77 0.32
CA ILE A 28 -5.40 -2.86 1.76
C ILE A 28 -6.62 -2.02 2.13
N LYS A 29 -6.68 -0.75 1.68
CA LYS A 29 -7.82 0.13 1.96
C LYS A 29 -9.14 -0.46 1.46
N HIS A 30 -9.16 -0.96 0.22
CA HIS A 30 -10.34 -1.60 -0.35
C HIS A 30 -10.78 -2.84 0.44
N LEU A 31 -9.85 -3.74 0.78
CA LEU A 31 -10.17 -4.94 1.56
C LEU A 31 -10.60 -4.62 3.00
N THR A 32 -10.01 -3.59 3.62
CA THR A 32 -10.42 -3.13 4.95
C THR A 32 -11.88 -2.69 4.95
N GLU A 33 -12.34 -1.94 3.94
CA GLU A 33 -13.76 -1.58 3.82
C GLU A 33 -14.65 -2.80 3.57
N HIS A 34 -14.23 -3.72 2.69
CA HIS A 34 -14.95 -4.98 2.44
C HIS A 34 -15.17 -5.79 3.72
N PHE A 35 -14.19 -5.89 4.61
CA PHE A 35 -14.36 -6.65 5.86
C PHE A 35 -15.23 -5.97 6.92
N LYS A 36 -15.55 -4.68 6.78
CA LYS A 36 -16.53 -4.03 7.66
C LYS A 36 -17.92 -4.60 7.45
N THR A 37 -18.29 -4.91 6.21
CA THR A 37 -19.56 -5.52 5.85
C THR A 37 -19.49 -7.05 5.96
N HIS A 38 -18.38 -7.68 5.56
CA HIS A 38 -18.20 -9.13 5.59
C HIS A 38 -17.40 -9.61 6.82
N LYS A 39 -17.98 -9.43 8.02
CA LYS A 39 -17.28 -9.69 9.31
C LYS A 39 -16.82 -11.14 9.49
N LYS A 40 -17.53 -12.11 8.90
CA LYS A 40 -17.27 -13.56 9.00
C LYS A 40 -16.22 -14.09 7.99
N ASP A 41 -15.73 -13.26 7.08
CA ASP A 41 -14.69 -13.69 6.13
C ASP A 41 -13.29 -13.70 6.78
N HIS A 42 -13.02 -14.77 7.54
CA HIS A 42 -11.75 -14.95 8.24
C HIS A 42 -10.62 -15.42 7.31
N HIS A 43 -10.95 -16.13 6.23
CA HIS A 43 -9.94 -16.64 5.29
C HIS A 43 -9.32 -15.50 4.48
N SER A 44 -10.12 -14.61 3.92
CA SER A 44 -9.61 -13.46 3.16
C SER A 44 -8.93 -12.44 4.07
N ARG A 45 -9.32 -12.33 5.34
CA ARG A 45 -8.63 -11.48 6.34
C ARG A 45 -7.19 -11.93 6.58
N ARG A 46 -6.91 -13.24 6.54
CA ARG A 46 -5.51 -13.74 6.56
C ARG A 46 -4.72 -13.27 5.35
N GLY A 47 -5.35 -13.22 4.17
CA GLY A 47 -4.76 -12.63 2.96
C GLY A 47 -4.42 -11.15 3.13
N LEU A 48 -5.31 -10.37 3.75
CA LEU A 48 -5.05 -8.96 4.07
C LEU A 48 -3.82 -8.78 4.97
N LEU A 49 -3.66 -9.60 6.00
CA LEU A 49 -2.49 -9.53 6.88
C LEU A 49 -1.17 -9.79 6.13
N ARG A 50 -1.18 -10.70 5.15
CA ARG A 50 -0.02 -10.93 4.27
C ARG A 50 0.32 -9.68 3.46
N LEU A 51 -0.68 -9.00 2.88
CA LEU A 51 -0.47 -7.75 2.13
C LEU A 51 0.09 -6.63 3.03
N VAL A 52 -0.42 -6.50 4.26
CA VAL A 52 0.09 -5.53 5.24
C VAL A 52 1.56 -5.82 5.58
N SER A 53 1.90 -7.08 5.81
CA SER A 53 3.27 -7.52 6.09
C SER A 53 4.21 -7.23 4.91
N GLN A 54 3.78 -7.52 3.68
CA GLN A 54 4.55 -7.21 2.47
C GLN A 54 4.80 -5.70 2.32
N ARG A 55 3.78 -4.86 2.52
CA ARG A 55 3.93 -3.40 2.49
C ARG A 55 4.92 -2.93 3.55
N LYS A 56 4.86 -3.47 4.76
CA LYS A 56 5.80 -3.14 5.84
C LYS A 56 7.24 -3.46 5.45
N LYS A 57 7.51 -4.64 4.87
CA LYS A 57 8.85 -5.02 4.39
C LYS A 57 9.40 -4.05 3.35
N LEU A 58 8.56 -3.67 2.37
CA LEU A 58 8.94 -2.71 1.33
C LEU A 58 9.24 -1.31 1.89
N LEU A 59 8.44 -0.86 2.87
CA LEU A 59 8.67 0.41 3.56
C LEU A 59 9.97 0.40 4.39
N THR A 60 10.26 -0.71 5.09
CA THR A 60 11.53 -0.88 5.81
C THR A 60 12.72 -0.85 4.84
N TYR A 61 12.62 -1.56 3.71
CA TYR A 61 13.64 -1.52 2.66
C TYR A 61 13.82 -0.10 2.10
N LEU A 62 12.73 0.59 1.77
CA LEU A 62 12.80 1.96 1.24
C LEU A 62 13.45 2.92 2.25
N ARG A 63 13.09 2.82 3.54
CA ARG A 63 13.67 3.65 4.60
C ARG A 63 15.19 3.47 4.72
N GLY A 64 15.70 2.25 4.52
CA GLY A 64 17.13 1.95 4.58
C GLY A 64 17.92 2.41 3.36
N ASN A 65 17.29 2.46 2.18
CA ASN A 65 17.98 2.86 0.94
C ASN A 65 17.82 4.36 0.62
N ASP A 66 16.64 4.94 0.89
CA ASP A 66 16.30 6.32 0.56
C ASP A 66 15.27 6.86 1.56
N ALA A 67 15.78 7.53 2.60
CA ALA A 67 14.97 8.10 3.67
C ALA A 67 14.06 9.25 3.20
N THR A 68 14.47 9.99 2.16
CA THR A 68 13.69 11.07 1.56
C THR A 68 12.50 10.50 0.81
N ALA A 69 12.74 9.52 -0.08
CA ALA A 69 11.66 8.84 -0.80
C ALA A 69 10.69 8.12 0.15
N TYR A 70 11.20 7.55 1.25
CA TYR A 70 10.34 6.98 2.30
C TYR A 70 9.42 8.04 2.92
N SER A 71 9.99 9.17 3.35
CA SER A 71 9.24 10.26 4.01
C SER A 71 8.19 10.88 3.08
N ASP A 72 8.54 11.11 1.82
CA ASP A 72 7.61 11.59 0.80
C ASP A 72 6.49 10.59 0.54
N LEU A 73 6.82 9.29 0.46
CA LEU A 73 5.85 8.25 0.17
C LEU A 73 4.84 8.07 1.31
N ILE A 74 5.28 8.03 2.56
CA ILE A 74 4.36 7.91 3.71
C ILE A 74 3.45 9.13 3.82
N SER A 75 3.98 10.33 3.55
CA SER A 75 3.20 11.58 3.54
C SER A 75 2.13 11.56 2.45
N ARG A 76 2.52 11.25 1.22
CA ARG A 76 1.60 11.16 0.06
C ARG A 76 0.50 10.10 0.25
N LEU A 77 0.83 8.98 0.88
CA LEU A 77 -0.12 7.88 1.10
C LEU A 77 -0.92 8.00 2.40
N GLY A 78 -0.64 9.01 3.25
CA GLY A 78 -1.28 9.18 4.55
C GLY A 78 -1.03 8.02 5.51
N LEU A 79 0.13 7.38 5.41
CA LEU A 79 0.52 6.29 6.30
C LEU A 79 1.12 6.85 7.60
N ARG A 80 0.68 6.34 8.75
CA ARG A 80 1.23 6.71 10.05
C ARG A 80 2.64 6.11 10.24
N LYS A 81 3.54 6.88 10.86
CA LYS A 81 4.89 6.44 11.27
C LYS A 81 4.81 5.38 12.38
#